data_AF-A0A845ZI68-F1
#
_entry.id   AF-A0A845ZI68-F1
#
_cell.length_a   1.000
_cell.length_b   1.000
_cell.length_c   1.000
_cell.angle_alpha   90.00
_cell.angle_beta   90.00
_cell.angle_gamma   90.00
#
_symmetry.space_group_name_H-M   'P 1'
#
loop_
_entity.id
_entity.type
_entity.pdbx_description
1 polymer ?
#
loop_
_entity_poly.entity_id
_entity_poly.type
_entity_poly.pdbx_seq_one_letter_code
_entity_poly.pdbx_strand_id
1 'polypeptide(L)' 'MDVELQILKHSARDAQPTVSVIDQYCEAYKDLFPEVRSYECFKYLHLGIISPIKRKSL' A
#
# COMPACT_ATOMS: atom_id res chain seq x y z
N MET A 1 2.56 27.85 18.22
CA MET A 1 1.73 27.63 17.01
C MET A 1 2.02 26.22 16.49
N ASP A 2 2.01 25.21 17.39
CA ASP A 2 2.56 23.87 17.12
C ASP A 2 1.52 22.75 17.27
N VAL A 3 0.42 23.04 17.96
CA VAL A 3 -0.64 22.07 18.27
C VAL A 3 -1.41 21.69 17.00
N GLU A 4 -1.73 22.66 16.12
CA GLU A 4 -2.44 22.41 14.87
C GLU A 4 -1.65 21.51 13.90
N LEU A 5 -0.33 21.69 13.82
CA LEU A 5 0.55 20.87 13.00
C LEU A 5 0.68 19.43 13.53
N GLN A 6 0.67 19.24 14.86
CA GLN A 6 0.67 17.91 15.48
C GLN A 6 -0.65 17.16 15.28
N ILE A 7 -1.78 17.88 15.29
CA ILE A 7 -3.12 17.30 15.02
C ILE A 7 -3.21 16.85 13.55
N LEU A 8 -2.69 17.64 12.60
CA LEU A 8 -2.64 17.26 11.18
C LEU A 8 -1.79 15.99 10.94
N LYS A 9 -0.72 15.81 11.73
CA LYS A 9 0.18 14.64 11.63
C LYS A 9 -0.46 13.33 12.10
N HIS A 10 -1.47 13.40 12.97
CA HIS A 10 -2.24 12.26 13.47
C HIS A 10 -3.64 12.16 12.85
N SER A 11 -3.95 13.02 11.87
CA SER A 11 -5.20 12.94 11.13
C SER A 11 -5.22 11.68 10.27
N ALA A 12 -6.40 11.06 10.15
CA ALA A 12 -6.60 9.90 9.29
C ALA A 12 -6.18 10.28 7.86
N ARG A 13 -5.27 9.50 7.26
CA ARG A 13 -4.81 9.74 5.89
C ARG A 13 -5.99 9.60 4.94
N ASP A 14 -6.11 10.53 4.00
CA ASP A 14 -7.06 10.41 2.91
C ASP A 14 -6.87 9.08 2.19
N ALA A 15 -7.98 8.37 1.96
CA ALA A 15 -8.00 7.11 1.27
C ALA A 15 -7.53 7.34 -0.18
N GLN A 16 -6.29 6.99 -0.46
CA GLN A 16 -5.77 6.97 -1.83
C GLN A 16 -6.36 5.77 -2.57
N PRO A 17 -6.65 5.88 -3.87
CA PRO A 17 -7.07 4.76 -4.71
C PRO A 17 -5.89 3.79 -4.91
N THR A 18 -5.58 3.04 -3.86
CA THR A 18 -4.47 2.08 -3.80
C THR A 18 -4.85 0.75 -4.42
N VAL A 19 -6.15 0.47 -4.52
CA VAL A 19 -6.69 -0.77 -5.10
C VAL A 19 -6.25 -0.93 -6.56
N SER A 20 -6.31 0.10 -7.39
CA SER A 20 -5.97 -0.02 -8.83
C SER A 20 -4.51 -0.38 -9.08
N VAL A 21 -3.58 0.17 -8.29
CA VAL A 21 -2.13 -0.12 -8.41
C VAL A 21 -1.83 -1.55 -7.99
N ILE A 22 -2.44 -2.02 -6.91
CA ILE A 22 -2.29 -3.40 -6.44
C ILE A 22 -2.87 -4.37 -7.48
N ASP A 23 -4.04 -4.04 -8.01
CA ASP A 23 -4.73 -4.87 -9.00
C ASP A 23 -3.89 -5.04 -10.26
N GLN A 24 -3.28 -3.97 -10.77
CA GLN A 24 -2.35 -4.02 -11.89
C GLN A 24 -1.11 -4.87 -11.58
N TYR A 25 -0.56 -4.77 -10.37
CA TYR A 25 0.59 -5.59 -9.96
C TYR A 25 0.20 -7.07 -9.89
N CYS A 26 -0.97 -7.39 -9.33
CA CYS A 26 -1.49 -8.73 -9.17
C CYS A 26 -1.86 -9.40 -10.51
N GLU A 27 -2.33 -8.65 -11.50
CA GLU A 27 -2.75 -9.18 -12.81
C GLU A 27 -1.60 -9.94 -13.50
N ALA A 28 -0.35 -9.48 -13.35
CA ALA A 28 0.82 -10.15 -13.92
C ALA A 28 1.12 -11.54 -13.32
N TYR A 29 0.61 -11.85 -12.13
CA TYR A 29 0.85 -13.11 -11.41
C TYR A 29 -0.37 -14.04 -11.41
N LYS A 30 -1.47 -13.62 -12.04
CA LYS A 30 -2.75 -14.32 -12.01
C LYS A 30 -2.69 -15.72 -12.65
N ASP A 31 -1.84 -15.88 -13.66
CA ASP A 31 -1.60 -17.17 -14.32
C ASP A 31 -0.85 -18.17 -13.43
N LEU A 32 -0.06 -17.67 -12.47
CA LEU A 32 0.65 -18.49 -11.48
C LEU A 32 -0.19 -18.74 -10.23
N PHE A 33 -0.94 -17.71 -9.81
CA PHE A 33 -1.74 -17.70 -8.60
C PHE A 33 -3.13 -17.11 -8.90
N PRO A 34 -4.13 -17.94 -9.19
CA PRO A 34 -5.49 -17.49 -9.52
C PRO A 34 -6.12 -16.62 -8.42
N GLU A 35 -5.74 -16.85 -7.16
CA GLU A 35 -6.22 -16.14 -5.98
C GLU A 35 -5.15 -15.24 -5.33
N VAL A 36 -4.28 -14.63 -6.15
CA VAL A 36 -3.18 -13.78 -5.65
C VAL A 36 -3.65 -12.66 -4.70
N ARG A 37 -4.89 -12.17 -4.86
CA ARG A 37 -5.47 -11.13 -4.00
C ARG A 37 -5.92 -11.66 -2.64
N SER A 38 -6.32 -12.93 -2.58
CA SER A 38 -6.81 -13.59 -1.36
C SER A 38 -5.67 -14.24 -0.57
N TYR A 39 -4.47 -14.33 -1.15
CA TYR A 39 -3.33 -14.94 -0.50
C TYR A 39 -2.82 -14.09 0.68
N GLU A 40 -2.80 -14.68 1.87
CA GLU A 40 -2.52 -13.95 3.11
C GLU A 40 -1.13 -13.30 3.11
N CYS A 41 -0.13 -13.89 2.44
CA CYS A 41 1.20 -13.30 2.33
C CYS A 41 1.21 -11.99 1.52
N PHE A 42 0.23 -11.75 0.66
CA PHE A 42 0.10 -10.52 -0.12
C PHE A 42 -0.77 -9.46 0.56
N LYS A 43 -1.37 -9.77 1.72
CA LYS A 43 -2.23 -8.85 2.48
C LYS A 43 -1.58 -7.51 2.76
N TYR A 44 -0.27 -7.48 3.05
CA TYR A 44 0.48 -6.25 3.34
C TYR A 44 1.42 -5.81 2.20
N LEU A 45 1.39 -6.51 1.06
CA LEU A 45 2.25 -6.20 -0.08
C LEU A 45 2.02 -4.76 -0.55
N HIS A 46 0.75 -4.34 -0.60
CA HIS A 46 0.36 -3.00 -0.97
C HIS A 46 1.04 -1.94 -0.10
N LEU A 47 1.16 -2.19 1.20
CA LEU A 47 1.82 -1.29 2.15
C LEU A 47 3.28 -1.03 1.74
N GLY A 48 4.00 -2.06 1.28
CA GLY A 48 5.37 -1.91 0.77
C GLY A 48 5.47 -1.28 -0.62
N ILE A 49 4.47 -1.48 -1.47
CA ILE A 49 4.42 -0.92 -2.83
C ILE A 49 4.14 0.59 -2.78
N ILE A 50 3.14 1.00 -2.00
CA ILE A 50 2.63 2.38 -1.95
C ILE A 50 3.32 3.25 -0.89
N SER A 51 4.13 2.65 -0.01
CA SER A 51 4.78 3.41 1.05
C SER A 51 5.72 4.44 0.44
N PRO A 52 5.58 5.74 0.80
CA PRO A 52 6.50 6.78 0.38
C PRO A 52 7.86 6.70 1.10
N ILE A 53 8.04 5.72 2.00
CA ILE A 53 9.32 5.48 2.68
C ILE A 53 10.40 5.13 1.65
N LYS A 54 11.55 5.79 1.78
CA LYS A 54 12.77 5.42 1.05
C LYS A 54 13.06 3.93 1.26
N ARG A 55 12.95 3.14 0.19
CA ARG A 55 13.36 1.74 0.21
C ARG A 55 14.86 1.68 0.52
N LYS A 56 15.24 0.81 1.45
CA LYS A 56 16.65 0.46 1.63
C LYS A 56 17.06 -0.37 0.42
N SER A 57 18.09 0.07 -0.31
CA SER A 57 18.74 -0.77 -1.31
C SER A 57 19.55 -1.84 -0.60
N LEU A 58 19.50 -3.07 -1.11
CA LEU A 58 20.43 -4.14 -0.75
C LEU A 58 21.82 -3.82 -1.28
#